data_AF-A0A849R329-F1
#
_entry.id   AF-A0A849R329-F1
#
_cell.length_a   1.000
_cell.length_b   1.000
_cell.length_c   1.000
_cell.angle_alpha   90.00
_cell.angle_beta   90.00
_cell.angle_gamma   90.00
#
_symmetry.space_group_name_H-M   'P 1'
#
loop_
_entity.id
_entity.type
_entity.pdbx_description
1 polymer ?
#
loop_
_entity_poly.entity_id
_entity_poly.type
_entity_poly.pdbx_seq_one_letter_code
_entity_poly.pdbx_strand_id
1 'polypeptide(L)' 'MLPRIFIDKDFSFTDCVSFVVMREMGIKEAFALDQHFSQMGFVQKP' A
#
# COMPACT_ATOMS: atom_id res chain seq x y z
N MET A 1 -1.25 17.66 -2.69
CA MET A 1 -1.42 17.56 -1.22
C MET A 1 -1.14 16.11 -0.85
N LEU A 2 0.09 15.78 -0.44
CA LEU A 2 0.44 14.41 -0.08
C LEU A 2 -0.27 14.05 1.23
N PRO A 3 -0.98 12.91 1.31
CA PRO A 3 -1.71 12.54 2.51
C PRO A 3 -0.75 12.39 3.68
N ARG A 4 -1.17 12.91 4.83
CA ARG A 4 -0.49 12.95 6.13
C ARG A 4 -0.31 11.56 6.79
N ILE A 5 0.02 10.56 6.00
CA ILE A 5 -0.09 9.13 6.33
C ILE A 5 1.35 8.58 6.36
N PHE A 6 1.62 7.51 7.11
CA PHE A 6 2.87 6.73 7.16
C PHE A 6 3.80 6.94 8.36
N ILE A 7 3.64 7.95 9.22
CA ILE A 7 4.49 8.06 10.43
C ILE A 7 4.05 7.08 11.54
N ASP A 8 2.74 6.86 11.68
CA ASP A 8 2.20 5.99 12.73
C ASP A 8 2.03 4.52 12.30
N LYS A 9 2.51 4.16 11.11
CA LYS A 9 2.39 2.80 10.56
C LYS A 9 3.77 2.26 10.19
N ASP A 10 4.03 1.01 10.54
CA ASP A 10 5.29 0.31 10.27
C ASP A 10 5.37 -0.15 8.81
N PHE A 11 5.28 0.79 7.88
CA PHE A 11 5.41 0.52 6.45
C PHE A 11 6.87 0.61 6.04
N SER A 12 7.31 -0.38 5.27
CA SER A 12 8.61 -0.31 4.62
C SER A 12 8.61 0.75 3.52
N PHE A 13 9.80 1.16 3.09
CA PHE A 13 9.96 1.99 1.91
C PHE A 13 9.35 1.32 0.66
N THR A 14 9.49 0.00 0.54
CA THR A 14 8.95 -0.79 -0.58
C THR A 14 7.42 -0.75 -0.61
N ASP A 15 6.77 -0.80 0.56
CA ASP A 15 5.31 -0.67 0.66
C ASP A 15 4.85 0.68 0.11
N CYS A 16 5.50 1.76 0.55
CA CYS A 16 5.19 3.13 0.11
C CYS A 16 5.30 3.30 -1.41
N VAL A 17 6.40 2.80 -2.01
CA VAL A 17 6.59 2.86 -3.47
C VAL A 17 5.52 2.04 -4.18
N SER A 18 5.23 0.83 -3.69
CA SER A 18 4.20 -0.05 -4.25
C SER A 18 2.82 0.62 -4.25
N PHE A 19 2.45 1.30 -3.17
CA PHE A 19 1.16 2.01 -3.08
C PHE A 19 1.01 3.10 -4.13
N VAL A 20 2.08 3.87 -4.39
CA VAL A 20 2.08 4.93 -5.41
C VAL A 20 1.94 4.33 -6.80
N VAL A 21 2.79 3.35 -7.13
CA VAL A 21 2.76 2.68 -8.44
C VAL A 21 1.40 2.04 -8.70
N MET A 22 0.84 1.32 -7.72
CA MET A 22 -0.46 0.68 -7.87
C MET A 22 -1.58 1.70 -8.10
N ARG A 23 -1.55 2.86 -7.43
CA ARG A 23 -2.55 3.92 -7.64
C ARG A 23 -2.42 4.54 -9.03
N GLU A 24 -1.21 4.86 -9.46
CA GLU A 24 -0.97 5.45 -10.78
C GLU A 24 -1.34 4.49 -11.92
N MET A 25 -1.13 3.19 -11.72
CA MET A 25 -1.41 2.15 -12.70
C MET A 25 -2.82 1.55 -12.59
N GLY A 26 -3.63 1.99 -11.62
CA GLY A 26 -4.98 1.46 -11.39
C GLY A 26 -5.02 0.01 -10.91
N ILE A 27 -3.94 -0.50 -10.33
CA ILE A 27 -3.82 -1.85 -9.79
C ILE A 27 -4.52 -1.90 -8.43
N LYS A 28 -5.46 -2.85 -8.27
CA LYS A 28 -6.28 -2.97 -7.06
C LYS A 28 -5.90 -4.15 -6.17
N GLU A 29 -5.23 -5.15 -6.72
CA GLU A 29 -4.92 -6.39 -6.02
C GLU A 29 -3.42 -6.49 -5.74
N ALA A 30 -3.04 -6.90 -4.52
CA ALA A 30 -1.66 -7.12 -4.11
C ALA A 30 -1.51 -8.49 -3.47
N PHE A 31 -0.47 -9.23 -3.85
CA PHE A 31 -0.05 -10.43 -3.16
C PHE A 31 0.96 -10.03 -2.08
N ALA A 32 0.55 -10.16 -0.82
CA ALA A 32 1.36 -9.76 0.32
C ALA A 32 1.04 -10.66 1.53
N LEU A 33 2.03 -10.87 2.39
CA LEU A 33 1.89 -11.74 3.57
C LEU A 33 1.46 -10.96 4.83
N ASP A 34 1.67 -9.65 4.85
CA ASP A 34 1.26 -8.75 5.93
C ASP A 34 0.04 -7.91 5.55
N GLN A 35 -0.51 -7.15 6.50
CA GLN A 35 -1.75 -6.41 6.31
C GLN A 35 -1.55 -4.99 5.73
N HIS A 36 -0.36 -4.61 5.28
CA HIS A 36 -0.08 -3.22 4.90
C HIS A 36 -0.91 -2.77 3.70
N PHE A 37 -1.07 -3.64 2.70
CA PHE A 37 -1.83 -3.35 1.48
C PHE A 37 -3.34 -3.27 1.73
N SER A 38 -3.89 -4.15 2.56
CA SER A 38 -5.31 -4.10 2.94
C SER A 38 -5.64 -2.85 3.76
N GLN A 39 -4.74 -2.42 4.66
CA GLN A 39 -4.89 -1.16 5.40
C GLN A 39 -4.88 0.10 4.52
N MET A 40 -4.31 0.01 3.32
CA MET A 40 -4.27 1.10 2.33
C MET A 40 -5.41 1.02 1.32
N GLY A 41 -6.32 0.07 1.47
CA GLY A 41 -7.52 -0.10 0.65
C GLY A 41 -7.33 -0.98 -0.58
N PHE A 42 -6.21 -1.70 -0.69
CA PHE A 42 -6.01 -2.68 -1.75
C PHE A 42 -6.62 -4.05 -1.38
N VAL A 43 -6.98 -4.83 -2.39
CA VAL A 43 -7.43 -6.21 -2.22
C VAL A 43 -6.19 -7.08 -2.04
N GLN A 44 -5.96 -7.51 -0.80
CA GLN A 44 -4.87 -8.42 -0.51
C GLN A 44 -5.26 -9.85 -0.90
N LYS A 45 -4.39 -10.50 -1.69
CA LYS A 45 -4.51 -11.92 -2.05
C LYS A 45 -3.56 -12.76 -1.17
N PRO A 46 -4.00 -13.98 -0.79
CA PRO A 46 -3.14 -14.95 -0.13
C PRO A 46 -2.02 -15.40 -1.05
#